data_AF-A0A813GG44-F1
#
_entry.id   AF-A0A813GG44-F1
#
_cell.length_a   1.000
_cell.length_b   1.000
_cell.length_c   1.000
_cell.angle_alpha   90.00
_cell.angle_beta   90.00
_cell.angle_gamma   90.00
#
_symmetry.space_group_name_H-M   'P 1'
#
loop_
_entity.id
_entity.type
_entity.pdbx_description
1 polymer ?
#
loop_
_entity_poly.entity_id
_entity_poly.type
_entity_poly.pdbx_seq_one_letter_code
_entity_poly.pdbx_strand_id
1 'polypeptide(L)'
;MRGKTLPRLGSPPIDEIDQPGETCPVTAAFMVLRDMTELKYRQQLDESDFASKAKARCCPGERLSPLRLAEALNAEPALKLKDSSNDRLFQIQLSIRSISTFSELQGLVRRWPGTACALAAVAMGKPGRNVQLVAVFREAYSDSDALVARVRAKSVGRMGPLHEFTEDSFHGAVVLEPIIDRVLKYEAESSRMLDLQVPSVSLDFERRSQSSGVLSEAAQLASRTCKALADISVGVADNEQAQRGAAASCVLAAELMACHSSVLAVQISGCKAIGGLIHVSAPSLPLRQASVVIEAVMAAMRRHPGNPEVQEAACAAVTEAAASSPEFQGAAATNGAVDEIVAAMRRFPGLPEFQAAACGALAGLAANHPMNQSAVAASRGIEAIAAGMERFPEHGGLQAMACGALGNLAANHLNNQATVAANGGIRLVLDTLRRHSGTPSVLTAALGALWCVVKRHKENLAVATQLGATELAVTVVQKHPGDNALRCMASGALQVLVPGLSGALLGTSAPSSARPMEPASPD
;
A
#
# COMPACT_ATOMS: atom_id res chain seq x y z
N MET A 1 83.99 20.86 25.64
CA MET A 1 82.86 21.76 25.29
C MET A 1 82.10 21.15 24.11
N ARG A 2 80.75 21.15 24.20
CA ARG A 2 79.75 20.77 23.16
C ARG A 2 79.76 19.28 22.75
N GLY A 3 78.63 18.59 22.57
CA GLY A 3 77.22 18.96 22.60
C GLY A 3 76.33 17.70 22.61
N LYS A 4 75.15 17.83 23.20
CA LYS A 4 74.08 16.82 23.27
C LYS A 4 73.55 16.51 21.87
N THR A 5 73.36 15.23 21.56
CA THR A 5 72.43 14.77 20.51
C THR A 5 71.50 13.72 21.13
N LEU A 6 70.18 14.01 21.12
CA LEU A 6 69.14 13.07 21.55
C LEU A 6 69.00 11.92 20.53
N PRO A 7 68.85 10.66 20.96
CA PRO A 7 68.36 9.60 20.09
C PRO A 7 66.84 9.68 19.93
N ARG A 8 66.39 9.45 18.70
CA ARG A 8 64.99 9.44 18.23
C ARG A 8 64.17 8.34 18.93
N LEU A 9 62.90 8.63 19.22
CA LEU A 9 61.90 7.61 19.58
C LEU A 9 61.79 6.59 18.43
N GLY A 10 62.39 5.42 18.60
CA GLY A 10 62.07 4.21 17.85
C GLY A 10 61.02 3.41 18.61
N SER A 11 59.93 3.08 17.92
CA SER A 11 58.87 2.19 18.42
C SER A 11 59.44 0.86 18.89
N PRO A 12 58.99 0.30 20.03
CA PRO A 12 59.36 -1.05 20.44
C PRO A 12 58.71 -2.11 19.52
N PRO A 13 59.29 -3.33 19.46
CA PRO A 13 58.96 -4.32 18.46
C PRO A 13 57.55 -4.88 18.64
N ILE A 14 56.90 -5.11 17.51
CA ILE A 14 55.64 -5.85 17.40
C ILE A 14 55.99 -7.32 17.64
N ASP A 15 55.75 -7.81 18.86
CA ASP A 15 55.41 -9.21 19.12
C ASP A 15 54.93 -9.35 20.58
N GLU A 16 53.60 -9.36 20.71
CA GLU A 16 52.78 -10.27 21.52
C GLU A 16 51.40 -9.61 21.67
N ILE A 17 50.58 -9.91 20.66
CA ILE A 17 49.17 -9.56 20.58
C ILE A 17 48.42 -10.31 21.69
N ASP A 18 48.22 -9.64 22.82
CA ASP A 18 47.10 -9.93 23.72
C ASP A 18 45.94 -9.01 23.31
N GLN A 19 45.28 -9.35 22.21
CA GLN A 19 44.22 -8.53 21.61
C GLN A 19 42.93 -8.64 22.45
N PRO A 20 42.35 -7.52 22.91
CA PRO A 20 41.06 -7.54 23.61
C PRO A 20 39.97 -8.10 22.70
N GLY A 21 39.16 -9.03 23.21
CA GLY A 21 38.14 -9.77 22.44
C GLY A 21 37.25 -8.86 21.58
N GLU A 22 37.56 -8.77 20.29
CA GLU A 22 36.86 -7.89 19.37
C GLU A 22 35.49 -8.47 18.96
N THR A 23 34.42 -7.81 19.38
CA THR A 23 33.06 -8.14 18.96
C THR A 23 32.72 -7.43 17.65
N CYS A 24 31.83 -8.02 16.83
CA CYS A 24 31.33 -7.39 15.59
C CYS A 24 29.92 -6.81 15.80
N PRO A 25 29.76 -5.49 16.02
CA PRO A 25 28.45 -4.88 16.26
C PRO A 25 27.45 -5.08 15.13
N VAL A 26 27.95 -5.09 13.89
CA VAL A 26 27.17 -5.38 12.70
C VAL A 26 26.55 -6.78 12.78
N THR A 27 27.29 -7.78 13.28
CA THR A 27 26.74 -9.13 13.37
C THR A 27 25.67 -9.27 14.46
N ALA A 28 25.83 -8.56 15.59
CA ALA A 28 24.76 -8.50 16.59
C ALA A 28 23.47 -7.90 16.01
N ALA A 29 23.59 -6.82 15.23
CA ALA A 29 22.45 -6.24 14.51
C ALA A 29 21.85 -7.23 13.49
N PHE A 30 22.69 -7.95 12.73
CA PHE A 30 22.21 -8.97 11.78
C PHE A 30 21.41 -10.07 12.47
N MET A 31 21.85 -10.54 13.63
CA MET A 31 21.14 -11.60 14.38
C MET A 31 19.73 -11.16 14.77
N VAL A 32 19.58 -9.93 15.25
CA VAL A 32 18.26 -9.36 15.54
C VAL A 32 17.42 -9.28 14.27
N LEU A 33 17.98 -8.76 13.18
CA LEU A 33 17.25 -8.60 11.92
C LEU A 33 16.83 -9.94 11.33
N ARG A 34 17.73 -10.93 11.32
CA ARG A 34 17.45 -12.29 10.84
C ARG A 34 16.34 -12.93 11.64
N ASP A 35 16.48 -12.97 12.97
CA ASP A 35 15.52 -13.64 13.85
C ASP A 35 14.15 -12.96 13.79
N MET A 36 14.10 -11.61 13.79
CA MET A 36 12.84 -10.87 13.66
C MET A 36 12.20 -11.03 12.27
N THR A 37 13.00 -11.08 11.19
CA THR A 37 12.47 -11.27 9.83
C THR A 37 11.94 -12.70 9.65
N GLU A 38 12.63 -13.69 10.21
CA GLU A 38 12.18 -15.08 10.20
C GLU A 38 10.89 -15.25 11.00
N LEU A 39 10.82 -14.66 12.21
CA LEU A 39 9.61 -14.69 13.02
C LEU A 39 8.43 -13.98 12.33
N LYS A 40 8.66 -12.78 11.78
CA LYS A 40 7.60 -11.91 11.27
C LYS A 40 7.13 -12.29 9.87
N TYR A 41 8.03 -12.71 8.99
CA TYR A 41 7.73 -12.93 7.57
C TYR A 41 8.08 -14.34 7.07
N ARG A 42 8.66 -15.19 7.93
CA ARG A 42 9.21 -16.50 7.55
C ARG A 42 10.19 -16.41 6.39
N GLN A 43 10.95 -15.30 6.33
CA GLN A 43 11.99 -15.07 5.34
C GLN A 43 13.36 -15.14 5.99
N GLN A 44 14.33 -15.66 5.26
CA GLN A 44 15.72 -15.72 5.68
C GLN A 44 16.55 -14.73 4.87
N LEU A 45 17.42 -14.00 5.56
CA LEU A 45 18.28 -12.96 4.99
C LEU A 45 19.69 -13.50 4.75
N ASP A 46 20.35 -13.01 3.71
CA ASP A 46 21.76 -13.30 3.45
C ASP A 46 22.68 -12.47 4.36
N GLU A 47 23.49 -13.17 5.18
CA GLU A 47 24.41 -12.54 6.13
C GLU A 47 25.54 -11.78 5.44
N SER A 48 26.06 -12.31 4.33
CA SER A 48 27.22 -11.74 3.64
C SER A 48 26.86 -10.43 2.93
N ASP A 49 25.66 -10.37 2.35
CA ASP A 49 25.09 -9.21 1.72
C ASP A 49 24.78 -8.12 2.75
N PHE A 50 24.16 -8.51 3.88
CA PHE A 50 23.96 -7.59 5.01
C PHE A 50 25.28 -7.03 5.52
N ALA A 51 26.27 -7.88 5.81
CA ALA A 51 27.55 -7.45 6.34
C ALA A 51 28.28 -6.48 5.40
N SER A 52 28.20 -6.72 4.08
CA SER A 52 28.78 -5.83 3.07
C SER A 52 28.11 -4.46 3.06
N LYS A 53 26.77 -4.43 3.11
CA LYS A 53 25.98 -3.17 3.09
C LYS A 53 26.11 -2.39 4.39
N ALA A 54 26.09 -3.07 5.53
CA ALA A 54 26.32 -2.45 6.83
C ALA A 54 27.74 -1.85 6.95
N LYS A 55 28.77 -2.53 6.43
CA LYS A 55 30.14 -1.98 6.38
C LYS A 55 30.22 -0.70 5.55
N ALA A 56 29.48 -0.63 4.44
CA ALA A 56 29.44 0.56 3.58
C ALA A 56 28.72 1.75 4.24
N ARG A 57 27.79 1.49 5.17
CA ARG A 57 26.96 2.52 5.81
C ARG A 57 27.48 2.99 7.17
N CYS A 58 28.20 2.15 7.91
CA CYS A 58 28.52 2.42 9.31
C CYS A 58 30.00 2.78 9.51
N CYS A 59 30.28 3.99 9.99
CA CYS A 59 31.63 4.43 10.38
C CYS A 59 32.15 3.61 11.58
N PRO A 60 33.46 3.29 11.68
CA PRO A 60 34.00 2.48 12.78
C PRO A 60 33.70 3.02 14.20
N GLY A 61 33.62 4.35 14.38
CA GLY A 61 33.36 5.00 15.67
C GLY A 61 31.89 5.01 16.11
N GLU A 62 30.94 4.83 15.19
CA GLU A 62 29.49 4.86 15.47
C GLU A 62 28.94 3.49 15.90
N ARG A 63 29.73 2.43 15.73
CA ARG A 63 29.33 1.02 15.93
C ARG A 63 29.17 0.59 17.39
N LEU A 64 29.44 1.47 18.34
CA LEU A 64 29.30 1.19 19.79
C LEU A 64 28.02 1.75 20.39
N SER A 65 27.29 2.60 19.66
CA SER A 65 25.95 3.05 20.05
C SER A 65 24.90 2.22 19.31
N PRO A 66 23.98 1.53 20.03
CA PRO A 66 22.91 0.77 19.37
C PRO A 66 22.05 1.66 18.46
N LEU A 67 21.74 2.87 18.93
CA LEU A 67 20.92 3.84 18.19
C LEU A 67 21.61 4.35 16.92
N ARG A 68 22.87 4.81 17.01
CA ARG A 68 23.59 5.31 15.84
C ARG A 68 23.78 4.23 14.78
N LEU A 69 24.06 2.99 15.21
CA LEU A 69 24.17 1.85 14.29
C LEU A 69 22.82 1.58 13.60
N ALA A 70 21.72 1.59 14.34
CA ALA A 70 20.39 1.40 13.80
C ALA A 70 20.02 2.49 12.79
N GLU A 71 20.25 3.77 13.13
CA GLU A 71 20.01 4.92 12.26
C GLU A 71 20.84 4.83 10.97
N ALA A 72 22.12 4.47 11.07
CA ALA A 72 22.99 4.31 9.90
C ALA A 72 22.53 3.16 8.98
N LEU A 73 22.05 2.05 9.55
CA LEU A 73 21.47 0.97 8.76
C LEU A 73 20.18 1.40 8.06
N ASN A 74 19.40 2.27 8.70
CA ASN A 74 18.12 2.79 8.23
C ASN A 74 18.25 4.02 7.32
N ALA A 75 19.47 4.47 7.02
CA ALA A 75 19.72 5.63 6.15
C ALA A 75 19.32 5.34 4.69
N GLU A 76 18.83 6.38 4.00
CA GLU A 76 18.23 6.28 2.66
C GLU A 76 19.23 6.05 1.50
N PRO A 77 18.79 5.38 0.41
CA PRO A 77 17.50 4.69 0.26
C PRO A 77 17.49 3.38 1.06
N ALA A 78 16.32 2.99 1.59
CA ALA A 78 16.07 1.85 2.51
C ALA A 78 16.97 0.60 2.32
N LEU A 79 17.20 -0.15 3.39
CA LEU A 79 18.16 -1.26 3.41
C LEU A 79 17.70 -2.41 2.52
N LYS A 80 18.24 -2.49 1.30
CA LYS A 80 17.96 -3.60 0.37
C LYS A 80 18.80 -4.81 0.75
N LEU A 81 18.22 -5.94 1.11
CA LEU A 81 18.93 -7.18 1.47
C LEU A 81 18.48 -8.35 0.59
N LYS A 82 19.42 -9.21 0.23
CA LYS A 82 19.12 -10.45 -0.47
C LYS A 82 18.51 -11.48 0.48
N ASP A 83 17.65 -12.33 -0.06
CA ASP A 83 17.28 -13.57 0.63
C ASP A 83 18.43 -14.58 0.62
N SER A 84 18.38 -15.58 1.50
CA SER A 84 19.45 -16.59 1.63
C SER A 84 19.69 -17.42 0.37
N SER A 85 18.72 -17.50 -0.54
CA SER A 85 18.85 -18.13 -1.86
C SER A 85 19.44 -17.20 -2.92
N ASN A 86 19.61 -15.91 -2.62
CA ASN A 86 20.05 -14.88 -3.56
C ASN A 86 19.13 -14.79 -4.80
N ASP A 87 17.83 -15.07 -4.64
CA ASP A 87 16.81 -15.03 -5.69
C ASP A 87 15.97 -13.74 -5.59
N ARG A 88 15.76 -13.25 -4.36
CA ARG A 88 14.93 -12.06 -4.10
C ARG A 88 15.72 -10.99 -3.35
N LEU A 89 15.31 -9.75 -3.55
CA LEU A 89 15.85 -8.56 -2.88
C LEU A 89 14.72 -7.89 -2.08
N PHE A 90 14.83 -7.95 -0.76
CA PHE A 90 13.93 -7.28 0.17
C PHE A 90 14.37 -5.84 0.38
N GLN A 91 13.50 -4.87 0.13
CA GLN A 91 13.70 -3.51 0.61
C GLN A 91 13.16 -3.42 2.04
N ILE A 92 14.05 -3.26 3.02
CA ILE A 92 13.73 -3.29 4.44
C ILE A 92 13.90 -1.91 5.06
N GLN A 93 12.85 -1.45 5.73
CA GLN A 93 12.87 -0.32 6.64
C GLN A 93 12.91 -0.81 8.08
N LEU A 94 13.73 -0.20 8.92
CA LEU A 94 13.81 -0.53 10.35
C LEU A 94 12.93 0.42 11.15
N SER A 95 11.97 -0.12 11.89
CA SER A 95 11.36 0.62 12.99
C SER A 95 12.26 0.52 14.21
N ILE A 96 12.78 1.67 14.65
CA ILE A 96 13.77 1.77 15.72
C ILE A 96 13.10 2.34 16.96
N ARG A 97 13.17 1.62 18.08
CA ARG A 97 12.71 2.11 19.38
C ARG A 97 13.87 2.10 20.38
N SER A 98 14.27 3.27 20.85
CA SER A 98 15.26 3.43 21.92
C SER A 98 14.70 2.97 23.27
N ILE A 99 15.51 2.25 24.01
CA ILE A 99 15.20 1.70 25.34
C ILE A 99 16.26 2.22 26.31
N SER A 100 15.80 2.95 27.33
CA SER A 100 16.67 3.59 28.31
C SER A 100 16.74 2.83 29.64
N THR A 101 15.78 1.94 29.93
CA THR A 101 15.73 1.20 31.19
C THR A 101 15.82 -0.32 30.98
N PHE A 102 16.44 -1.02 31.92
CA PHE A 102 16.59 -2.47 31.84
C PHE A 102 15.23 -3.20 31.98
N SER A 103 14.36 -2.69 32.86
CA SER A 103 13.00 -3.23 33.05
C SER A 103 12.15 -3.18 31.76
N GLU A 104 12.25 -2.08 31.00
CA GLU A 104 11.56 -1.97 29.72
C GLU A 104 12.09 -3.01 28.71
N LEU A 105 13.42 -3.20 28.66
CA LEU A 105 14.05 -4.21 27.83
C LEU A 105 13.59 -5.64 28.20
N GLN A 106 13.55 -5.98 29.49
CA GLN A 106 13.04 -7.27 29.96
C GLN A 106 11.59 -7.51 29.50
N GLY A 107 10.70 -6.54 29.70
CA GLY A 107 9.30 -6.65 29.28
C GLY A 107 9.10 -6.81 27.76
N LEU A 108 10.03 -6.30 26.95
CA LEU A 108 10.05 -6.51 25.49
C LEU A 108 10.53 -7.92 25.13
N VAL A 109 11.65 -8.33 25.72
CA VAL A 109 12.29 -9.61 25.44
C VAL A 109 11.41 -10.80 25.88
N ARG A 110 10.65 -10.66 26.97
CA ARG A 110 9.65 -11.66 27.43
C ARG A 110 8.60 -12.02 26.36
N ARG A 111 8.31 -11.12 25.43
CA ARG A 111 7.30 -11.36 24.36
C ARG A 111 7.81 -12.32 23.30
N TRP A 112 9.13 -12.39 23.12
CA TRP A 112 9.77 -13.10 22.01
C TRP A 112 10.81 -14.11 22.52
N PRO A 113 10.43 -15.06 23.40
CA PRO A 113 11.39 -15.98 24.01
C PRO A 113 12.12 -16.79 22.94
N GLY A 114 13.44 -16.63 22.88
CA GLY A 114 14.30 -17.36 21.93
C GLY A 114 14.52 -16.67 20.59
N THR A 115 13.93 -15.49 20.37
CA THR A 115 14.15 -14.66 19.18
C THR A 115 14.91 -13.41 19.60
N ALA A 116 16.04 -13.13 18.95
CA ALA A 116 16.72 -11.86 19.19
C ALA A 116 15.86 -10.69 18.71
N CYS A 117 15.43 -9.79 19.61
CA CYS A 117 14.56 -8.67 19.25
C CYS A 117 15.18 -7.29 19.53
N ALA A 118 16.29 -7.23 20.25
CA ALA A 118 16.94 -5.98 20.63
C ALA A 118 18.46 -6.05 20.50
N LEU A 119 19.05 -4.91 20.18
CA LEU A 119 20.48 -4.67 20.16
C LEU A 119 20.83 -3.81 21.39
N ALA A 120 21.62 -4.35 22.32
CA ALA A 120 21.97 -3.67 23.56
C ALA A 120 23.47 -3.35 23.63
N ALA A 121 23.80 -2.24 24.27
CA ALA A 121 25.17 -1.92 24.68
C ALA A 121 25.39 -2.43 26.12
N VAL A 122 26.35 -3.34 26.28
CA VAL A 122 26.62 -4.01 27.55
C VAL A 122 28.11 -3.93 27.88
N ALA A 123 28.45 -3.57 29.12
CA ALA A 123 29.81 -3.63 29.63
C ALA A 123 30.18 -5.08 29.97
N MET A 124 31.18 -5.64 29.27
CA MET A 124 31.62 -7.02 29.48
C MET A 124 33.03 -7.05 30.08
N GLY A 125 33.23 -7.79 31.18
CA GLY A 125 34.54 -7.99 31.82
C GLY A 125 34.80 -7.15 33.08
N LYS A 126 36.08 -6.98 33.46
CA LYS A 126 36.49 -6.18 34.65
C LYS A 126 35.96 -4.74 34.55
N PRO A 127 35.59 -4.10 35.68
CA PRO A 127 34.97 -2.79 35.68
C PRO A 127 35.86 -1.76 34.97
N GLY A 128 35.31 -1.19 33.89
CA GLY A 128 35.83 0.04 33.30
C GLY A 128 36.49 -0.03 31.92
N ARG A 129 36.38 -1.09 31.09
CA ARG A 129 37.08 -1.00 29.78
C ARG A 129 36.57 -1.61 28.48
N ASN A 130 35.39 -2.25 28.33
CA ASN A 130 34.88 -2.58 26.97
C ASN A 130 33.35 -2.71 26.91
N VAL A 131 32.67 -1.66 26.39
CA VAL A 131 31.25 -1.76 25.99
C VAL A 131 31.15 -2.51 24.66
N GLN A 132 30.26 -3.50 24.60
CA GLN A 132 30.03 -4.34 23.43
C GLN A 132 28.56 -4.28 23.01
N LEU A 133 28.30 -4.36 21.70
CA LEU A 133 26.94 -4.54 21.21
C LEU A 133 26.58 -6.02 21.14
N VAL A 134 25.43 -6.36 21.71
CA VAL A 134 24.96 -7.73 21.88
C VAL A 134 23.53 -7.88 21.37
N ALA A 135 23.20 -9.04 20.80
CA ALA A 135 21.82 -9.38 20.41
C ALA A 135 21.13 -10.05 21.59
N VAL A 136 20.00 -9.50 22.06
CA VAL A 136 19.30 -9.93 23.28
C VAL A 136 18.13 -10.85 22.94
N PHE A 137 18.04 -12.02 23.58
CA PHE A 137 17.14 -13.12 23.19
C PHE A 137 16.00 -13.41 24.18
N ARG A 138 16.34 -13.54 25.46
CA ARG A 138 15.41 -13.99 26.51
C ARG A 138 15.94 -13.62 27.89
N GLU A 139 15.11 -13.85 28.90
CA GLU A 139 15.55 -13.88 30.30
C GLU A 139 16.40 -15.12 30.57
N ALA A 140 17.30 -15.01 31.55
CA ALA A 140 18.06 -16.16 32.00
C ALA A 140 17.13 -17.14 32.72
N TYR A 141 17.40 -18.44 32.56
CA TYR A 141 16.64 -19.46 33.28
C TYR A 141 17.05 -19.58 34.75
N SER A 142 18.29 -19.19 35.04
CA SER A 142 18.95 -19.19 36.34
C SER A 142 18.56 -17.99 37.21
N ASP A 143 18.29 -16.84 36.58
CA ASP A 143 18.10 -15.56 37.24
C ASP A 143 17.07 -14.71 36.49
N SER A 144 15.95 -14.40 37.15
CA SER A 144 14.88 -13.58 36.57
C SER A 144 15.29 -12.12 36.35
N ASP A 145 16.35 -11.67 37.00
CA ASP A 145 16.87 -10.31 36.90
C ASP A 145 18.00 -10.18 35.86
N ALA A 146 18.34 -11.29 35.18
CA ALA A 146 19.34 -11.32 34.12
C ALA A 146 18.70 -11.56 32.75
N LEU A 147 19.30 -10.92 31.73
CA LEU A 147 18.99 -11.16 30.33
C LEU A 147 20.12 -11.95 29.67
N VAL A 148 19.75 -12.75 28.68
CA VAL A 148 20.68 -13.54 27.89
C VAL A 148 20.85 -12.91 26.52
N ALA A 149 22.09 -12.62 26.18
CA ALA A 149 22.48 -12.12 24.88
C ALA A 149 23.55 -12.99 24.23
N ARG A 150 23.79 -12.76 22.94
CA ARG A 150 24.85 -13.43 22.20
C ARG A 150 25.68 -12.42 21.42
N VAL A 151 26.95 -12.78 21.29
CA VAL A 151 27.98 -12.03 20.58
C VAL A 151 28.65 -12.94 19.57
N ARG A 152 29.15 -12.38 18.46
CA ARG A 152 30.04 -13.08 17.52
C ARG A 152 31.44 -12.48 17.60
N ALA A 153 32.44 -13.34 17.80
CA ALA A 153 33.84 -12.95 17.84
C ALA A 153 34.34 -12.66 16.41
N LYS A 154 34.98 -11.49 16.19
CA LYS A 154 35.48 -11.08 14.87
C LYS A 154 36.54 -12.03 14.30
N SER A 155 37.40 -12.59 15.15
CA SER A 155 38.58 -13.37 14.74
C SER A 155 38.25 -14.77 14.23
N VAL A 156 37.20 -15.40 14.74
CA VAL A 156 36.87 -16.81 14.44
C VAL A 156 35.64 -16.95 13.55
N GLY A 157 34.79 -15.92 13.48
CA GLY A 157 33.50 -16.00 12.78
C GLY A 157 32.57 -17.06 13.36
N ARG A 158 32.86 -17.64 14.53
CA ARG A 158 31.98 -18.59 15.23
C ARG A 158 31.05 -17.83 16.18
N MET A 159 29.84 -18.34 16.33
CA MET A 159 28.88 -17.84 17.32
C MET A 159 29.46 -18.08 18.71
N GLY A 160 29.55 -17.03 19.53
CA GLY A 160 29.92 -17.15 20.94
C GLY A 160 28.81 -17.83 21.75
N PRO A 161 29.12 -18.31 22.97
CA PRO A 161 28.10 -18.82 23.88
C PRO A 161 27.10 -17.72 24.23
N LEU A 162 25.97 -18.13 24.81
CA LEU A 162 25.05 -17.19 25.43
C LEU A 162 25.69 -16.59 26.68
N HIS A 163 25.56 -15.28 26.86
CA HIS A 163 26.09 -14.53 27.99
C HIS A 163 24.96 -13.87 28.76
N GLU A 164 25.01 -13.98 30.08
CA GLU A 164 24.09 -13.30 31.00
C GLU A 164 24.60 -11.90 31.32
N PHE A 165 23.69 -10.94 31.41
CA PHE A 165 23.99 -9.57 31.81
C PHE A 165 22.80 -8.98 32.58
N THR A 166 23.11 -8.12 33.54
CA THR A 166 22.15 -7.47 34.45
C THR A 166 22.10 -5.96 34.22
N GLU A 167 21.21 -5.26 34.93
CA GLU A 167 21.05 -3.80 34.86
C GLU A 167 22.36 -3.04 35.07
N ASP A 168 23.24 -3.47 36.00
CA ASP A 168 24.52 -2.82 36.29
C ASP A 168 25.47 -2.72 35.07
N SER A 169 25.32 -3.64 34.13
CA SER A 169 26.14 -3.71 32.91
C SER A 169 25.46 -3.06 31.70
N PHE A 170 24.19 -2.68 31.81
CA PHE A 170 23.37 -2.18 30.72
C PHE A 170 23.55 -0.68 30.50
N HIS A 171 23.84 -0.28 29.26
CA HIS A 171 24.10 1.12 28.88
C HIS A 171 23.06 1.68 27.90
N GLY A 172 22.01 0.93 27.59
CA GLY A 172 20.98 1.29 26.63
C GLY A 172 20.80 0.25 25.52
N ALA A 173 19.64 0.25 24.89
CA ALA A 173 19.32 -0.64 23.78
C ALA A 173 18.45 0.03 22.72
N VAL A 174 18.35 -0.62 21.57
CA VAL A 174 17.30 -0.38 20.59
C VAL A 174 16.61 -1.69 20.24
N VAL A 175 15.28 -1.63 20.15
CA VAL A 175 14.50 -2.67 19.47
C VAL A 175 14.57 -2.39 17.97
N LEU A 176 14.88 -3.42 17.19
CA LEU A 176 14.93 -3.35 15.73
C LEU A 176 13.81 -4.23 15.17
N GLU A 177 12.75 -3.60 14.66
CA GLU A 177 11.71 -4.32 13.94
C GLU A 177 11.89 -4.11 12.43
N PRO A 178 12.24 -5.16 11.66
CA PRO A 178 12.33 -5.07 10.21
C PRO A 178 10.92 -5.01 9.59
N ILE A 179 10.72 -4.09 8.66
CA ILE A 179 9.52 -3.94 7.82
C ILE A 179 9.97 -4.16 6.38
N ILE A 180 9.43 -5.19 5.72
CA ILE A 180 9.66 -5.41 4.29
C ILE A 180 8.67 -4.52 3.53
N ASP A 181 9.17 -3.48 2.87
CA ASP A 181 8.34 -2.55 2.08
C ASP A 181 8.09 -3.07 0.67
N ARG A 182 9.10 -3.70 0.06
CA ARG A 182 9.06 -4.24 -1.31
C ARG A 182 9.88 -5.52 -1.41
N VAL A 183 9.49 -6.39 -2.33
CA VAL A 183 10.24 -7.61 -2.67
C VAL A 183 10.50 -7.63 -4.15
N LEU A 184 11.75 -7.52 -4.55
CA LEU A 184 12.13 -7.46 -5.96
C LEU A 184 12.73 -8.79 -6.39
N LYS A 185 12.44 -9.24 -7.60
CA LYS A 185 13.08 -10.39 -8.23
C LYS A 185 13.55 -10.01 -9.63
N TYR A 186 14.81 -10.31 -9.93
CA TYR A 186 15.32 -10.10 -11.29
C TYR A 186 14.99 -11.31 -12.15
N GLU A 187 14.30 -11.09 -13.26
CA GLU A 187 13.97 -12.11 -14.24
C GLU A 187 14.90 -11.99 -15.45
N ALA A 188 15.83 -12.93 -15.58
CA ALA A 188 16.89 -12.88 -16.58
C ALA A 188 16.37 -12.97 -18.02
N GLU A 189 15.39 -13.85 -18.28
CA GLU A 189 14.82 -14.08 -19.61
C GLU A 189 14.20 -12.82 -20.21
N SER A 190 13.60 -12.01 -19.35
CA SER A 190 12.87 -10.83 -19.76
C SER A 190 13.65 -9.53 -19.49
N SER A 191 14.78 -9.64 -18.79
CA SER A 191 15.63 -8.53 -18.31
C SER A 191 14.87 -7.49 -17.48
N ARG A 192 13.93 -7.94 -16.65
CA ARG A 192 13.04 -7.09 -15.85
C ARG A 192 13.27 -7.28 -14.36
N MET A 193 13.05 -6.22 -13.59
CA MET A 193 12.87 -6.34 -12.13
C MET A 193 11.37 -6.48 -11.86
N LEU A 194 10.95 -7.63 -11.34
CA LEU A 194 9.58 -7.88 -10.92
C LEU A 194 9.40 -7.38 -9.48
N ASP A 195 8.31 -6.65 -9.23
CA ASP A 195 7.86 -6.36 -7.87
C ASP A 195 6.92 -7.49 -7.43
N LEU A 196 7.35 -8.25 -6.44
CA LEU A 196 6.63 -9.38 -5.89
C LEU A 196 5.80 -8.93 -4.70
N GLN A 197 4.73 -9.67 -4.44
CA GLN A 197 3.90 -9.46 -3.26
C GLN A 197 4.75 -9.56 -1.98
N VAL A 198 4.58 -8.58 -1.10
CA VAL A 198 5.21 -8.59 0.22
C VAL A 198 4.68 -9.76 1.05
N PRO A 199 5.55 -10.58 1.67
CA PRO A 199 5.11 -11.66 2.55
C PRO A 199 4.20 -11.14 3.66
N SER A 200 3.08 -11.82 3.87
CA SER A 200 2.19 -11.50 4.99
C SER A 200 2.89 -11.68 6.33
N VAL A 201 2.55 -10.83 7.29
CA VAL A 201 3.01 -10.98 8.67
C VAL A 201 2.49 -12.30 9.25
N SER A 202 3.33 -12.99 10.01
CA SER A 202 2.98 -14.27 10.62
C SER A 202 1.93 -14.08 11.72
N LEU A 203 0.95 -14.99 11.77
CA LEU A 203 -0.11 -14.96 12.79
C LEU A 203 0.45 -15.01 14.21
N ASP A 204 1.57 -15.69 14.43
CA ASP A 204 2.22 -15.79 15.74
C ASP A 204 2.78 -14.43 16.19
N PHE A 205 3.36 -13.68 15.24
CA PHE A 205 3.81 -12.31 15.48
C PHE A 205 2.63 -11.37 15.76
N GLU A 206 1.56 -11.46 14.97
CA GLU A 206 0.35 -10.63 15.16
C GLU A 206 -0.31 -10.86 16.53
N ARG A 207 -0.53 -12.12 16.92
CA ARG A 207 -1.16 -12.45 18.22
C ARG A 207 -0.35 -11.93 19.39
N ARG A 208 0.97 -12.10 19.37
CA ARG A 208 1.84 -11.63 20.46
C ARG A 208 1.96 -10.11 20.49
N SER A 209 1.95 -9.47 19.32
CA SER A 209 1.91 -8.01 19.22
C SER A 209 0.60 -7.42 19.78
N GLN A 210 -0.53 -8.11 19.57
CA GLN A 210 -1.86 -7.69 20.06
C GLN A 210 -2.10 -8.01 21.54
N SER A 211 -1.41 -9.00 22.12
CA SER A 211 -1.56 -9.40 23.52
C SER A 211 -1.21 -8.32 24.55
N SER A 212 -0.53 -7.25 24.13
CA SER A 212 -0.39 -6.00 24.88
C SER A 212 -1.61 -5.12 24.62
N GLY A 213 -2.76 -5.44 25.23
CA GLY A 213 -4.06 -4.75 25.06
C GLY A 213 -4.09 -3.26 25.42
N VAL A 214 -2.94 -2.64 25.69
CA VAL A 214 -2.77 -1.20 25.85
C VAL A 214 -1.91 -0.72 24.70
N LEU A 215 -2.53 -0.05 23.72
CA LEU A 215 -1.80 0.77 22.75
C LEU A 215 -0.91 1.74 23.54
N SER A 216 0.34 1.95 23.11
CA SER A 216 1.17 3.00 23.70
C SER A 216 0.41 4.33 23.69
N GLU A 217 0.62 5.20 24.67
CA GLU A 217 -0.04 6.52 24.72
C GLU A 217 0.12 7.27 23.39
N ALA A 218 1.30 7.15 22.76
CA ALA A 218 1.58 7.67 21.42
C ALA A 218 0.65 7.08 20.34
N ALA A 219 0.44 5.76 20.32
CA ALA A 219 -0.45 5.11 19.35
C ALA A 219 -1.94 5.47 19.59
N GLN A 220 -2.34 5.65 20.86
CA GLN A 220 -3.69 6.13 21.18
C GLN A 220 -3.88 7.57 20.72
N LEU A 221 -2.90 8.44 20.98
CA LEU A 221 -2.93 9.82 20.52
C LEU A 221 -2.96 9.89 19.00
N ALA A 222 -2.09 9.15 18.30
CA ALA A 222 -2.08 9.07 16.85
C ALA A 222 -3.44 8.63 16.29
N SER A 223 -4.05 7.60 16.86
CA SER A 223 -5.36 7.12 16.42
C SER A 223 -6.45 8.17 16.64
N ARG A 224 -6.48 8.84 17.80
CA ARG A 224 -7.43 9.92 18.09
C ARG A 224 -7.23 11.11 17.15
N THR A 225 -5.98 11.48 16.85
CA THR A 225 -5.65 12.55 15.91
C THR A 225 -6.15 12.21 14.50
N CYS A 226 -5.80 11.05 13.96
CA CYS A 226 -6.30 10.63 12.65
C CYS A 226 -7.83 10.57 12.61
N LYS A 227 -8.48 10.10 13.69
CA LYS A 227 -9.94 10.09 13.78
C LYS A 227 -10.51 11.50 13.74
N ALA A 228 -9.96 12.43 14.53
CA ALA A 228 -10.41 13.83 14.52
C ALA A 228 -10.24 14.48 13.13
N LEU A 229 -9.13 14.19 12.44
CA LEU A 229 -8.93 14.66 11.06
C LEU A 229 -9.98 14.10 10.08
N ALA A 230 -10.33 12.81 10.23
CA ALA A 230 -11.39 12.20 9.43
C ALA A 230 -12.78 12.78 9.75
N ASP A 231 -13.08 13.08 11.02
CA ASP A 231 -14.36 13.67 11.41
C ASP A 231 -14.49 15.11 10.88
N ILE A 232 -13.39 15.88 10.90
CA ILE A 232 -13.39 17.27 10.40
C ILE A 232 -13.53 17.32 8.88
N SER A 233 -13.05 16.30 8.14
CA SER A 233 -13.04 16.32 6.67
C SER A 233 -14.42 16.54 6.04
N VAL A 234 -15.49 16.17 6.76
CA VAL A 234 -16.90 16.33 6.32
C VAL A 234 -17.31 17.80 6.16
N GLY A 235 -16.57 18.77 6.73
CA GLY A 235 -16.88 20.21 6.63
C GLY A 235 -15.74 21.09 6.11
N VAL A 236 -14.61 20.51 5.67
CA VAL A 236 -13.43 21.29 5.25
C VAL A 236 -13.67 22.04 3.94
N ALA A 237 -14.47 21.47 3.04
CA ALA A 237 -14.74 22.07 1.73
C ALA A 237 -15.36 23.48 1.83
N ASP A 238 -16.14 23.75 2.87
CA ASP A 238 -16.89 25.01 3.03
C ASP A 238 -16.14 26.08 3.85
N ASN A 239 -14.92 25.79 4.32
CA ASN A 239 -14.16 26.68 5.21
C ASN A 239 -12.76 26.95 4.67
N GLU A 240 -12.56 28.15 4.11
CA GLU A 240 -11.28 28.57 3.50
C GLU A 240 -10.08 28.44 4.46
N GLN A 241 -10.28 28.70 5.76
CA GLN A 241 -9.22 28.55 6.75
C GLN A 241 -8.89 27.07 7.02
N ALA A 242 -9.90 26.19 6.97
CA ALA A 242 -9.71 24.74 7.10
C ALA A 242 -9.03 24.16 5.84
N GLN A 243 -9.36 24.67 4.65
CA GLN A 243 -8.71 24.28 3.39
C GLN A 243 -7.19 24.53 3.44
N ARG A 244 -6.75 25.66 4.02
CA ARG A 244 -5.32 25.99 4.18
C ARG A 244 -4.56 24.96 5.04
N GLY A 245 -5.24 24.26 5.95
CA GLY A 245 -4.66 23.22 6.80
C GLY A 245 -4.78 21.80 6.25
N ALA A 246 -5.52 21.58 5.16
CA ALA A 246 -5.83 20.25 4.66
C ALA A 246 -4.59 19.49 4.17
N ALA A 247 -3.69 20.16 3.44
CA ALA A 247 -2.43 19.56 2.98
C ALA A 247 -1.54 19.09 4.13
N ALA A 248 -1.34 19.95 5.14
CA ALA A 248 -0.58 19.60 6.34
C ALA A 248 -1.25 18.45 7.11
N SER A 249 -2.57 18.39 7.13
CA SER A 249 -3.33 17.31 7.77
C SER A 249 -3.18 15.96 7.06
N CYS A 250 -3.18 15.93 5.72
CA CYS A 250 -2.89 14.73 4.95
C CYS A 250 -1.47 14.22 5.22
N VAL A 251 -0.48 15.11 5.23
CA VAL A 251 0.92 14.76 5.50
C VAL A 251 1.07 14.24 6.94
N LEU A 252 0.45 14.91 7.92
CA LEU A 252 0.46 14.47 9.31
C LEU A 252 -0.18 13.07 9.46
N ALA A 253 -1.33 12.83 8.81
CA ALA A 253 -1.95 11.51 8.82
C ALA A 253 -1.02 10.44 8.23
N ALA A 254 -0.36 10.74 7.11
CA ALA A 254 0.62 9.83 6.49
C ALA A 254 1.83 9.55 7.41
N GLU A 255 2.36 10.56 8.08
CA GLU A 255 3.47 10.41 9.04
C GLU A 255 3.06 9.57 10.26
N LEU A 256 1.87 9.82 10.82
CA LEU A 256 1.34 9.02 11.93
C LEU A 256 1.11 7.57 11.51
N MET A 257 0.62 7.33 10.30
CA MET A 257 0.49 5.98 9.73
C MET A 257 1.85 5.31 9.58
N ALA A 258 2.89 6.01 9.12
CA ALA A 258 4.24 5.47 9.00
C ALA A 258 4.85 5.10 10.36
N CYS A 259 4.73 6.00 11.35
CA CYS A 259 5.22 5.79 12.71
C CYS A 259 4.50 4.64 13.45
N HIS A 260 3.21 4.44 13.15
CA HIS A 260 2.37 3.43 13.79
C HIS A 260 1.88 2.37 12.79
N SER A 261 2.79 1.92 11.92
CA SER A 261 2.50 1.02 10.80
C SER A 261 1.89 -0.33 11.19
N SER A 262 2.07 -0.79 12.43
CA SER A 262 1.49 -2.04 12.95
C SER A 262 0.13 -1.85 13.65
N VAL A 263 -0.30 -0.61 13.90
CA VAL A 263 -1.51 -0.32 14.68
C VAL A 263 -2.70 -0.13 13.76
N LEU A 264 -3.57 -1.16 13.68
CA LEU A 264 -4.76 -1.17 12.83
C LEU A 264 -5.61 0.10 12.98
N ALA A 265 -5.90 0.52 14.20
CA ALA A 265 -6.73 1.70 14.46
C ALA A 265 -6.14 2.99 13.87
N VAL A 266 -4.81 3.15 13.88
CA VAL A 266 -4.14 4.31 13.25
C VAL A 266 -4.22 4.20 11.73
N GLN A 267 -3.98 3.01 11.17
CA GLN A 267 -4.06 2.81 9.72
C GLN A 267 -5.46 3.07 9.17
N ILE A 268 -6.49 2.52 9.82
CA ILE A 268 -7.90 2.70 9.41
C ILE A 268 -8.29 4.18 9.48
N SER A 269 -8.06 4.83 10.63
CA SER A 269 -8.40 6.24 10.81
C SER A 269 -7.56 7.15 9.90
N GLY A 270 -6.29 6.81 9.67
CA GLY A 270 -5.39 7.56 8.80
C GLY A 270 -5.82 7.49 7.33
N CYS A 271 -6.15 6.30 6.82
CA CYS A 271 -6.72 6.15 5.47
C CYS A 271 -8.03 6.94 5.31
N LYS A 272 -8.93 6.88 6.30
CA LYS A 272 -10.18 7.66 6.30
C LYS A 272 -9.91 9.17 6.28
N ALA A 273 -8.97 9.64 7.10
CA ALA A 273 -8.59 11.05 7.13
C ALA A 273 -8.02 11.52 5.79
N ILE A 274 -7.09 10.75 5.20
CA ILE A 274 -6.51 11.06 3.89
C ILE A 274 -7.60 11.07 2.83
N GLY A 275 -8.44 10.04 2.74
CA GLY A 275 -9.53 10.00 1.75
C GLY A 275 -10.49 11.17 1.86
N GLY A 276 -10.85 11.56 3.08
CA GLY A 276 -11.73 12.71 3.30
C GLY A 276 -11.10 14.06 2.97
N LEU A 277 -9.78 14.19 3.05
CA LEU A 277 -9.07 15.48 2.90
C LEU A 277 -8.37 15.63 1.55
N ILE A 278 -8.16 14.55 0.80
CA ILE A 278 -7.32 14.56 -0.40
C ILE A 278 -7.91 15.45 -1.51
N HIS A 279 -9.23 15.46 -1.70
CA HIS A 279 -9.88 16.29 -2.70
C HIS A 279 -9.67 17.80 -2.47
N VAL A 280 -9.64 18.24 -1.20
CA VAL A 280 -9.35 19.64 -0.85
C VAL A 280 -7.86 19.95 -0.91
N SER A 281 -7.03 19.01 -0.49
CA SER A 281 -5.59 19.22 -0.35
C SER A 281 -4.81 19.07 -1.65
N ALA A 282 -5.29 18.27 -2.60
CA ALA A 282 -4.60 17.94 -3.84
C ALA A 282 -4.09 19.17 -4.64
N PRO A 283 -4.87 20.27 -4.82
CA PRO A 283 -4.39 21.46 -5.54
C PRO A 283 -3.21 22.17 -4.86
N SER A 284 -3.06 21.97 -3.55
CA SER A 284 -2.04 22.64 -2.72
C SER A 284 -0.86 21.74 -2.34
N LEU A 285 -0.98 20.42 -2.54
CA LEU A 285 0.05 19.44 -2.20
C LEU A 285 1.16 19.44 -3.25
N PRO A 286 2.43 19.70 -2.88
CA PRO A 286 3.56 19.47 -3.76
C PRO A 286 3.64 18.00 -4.17
N LEU A 287 4.05 17.72 -5.42
CA LEU A 287 4.11 16.36 -5.98
C LEU A 287 4.88 15.36 -5.10
N ARG A 288 5.97 15.79 -4.45
CA ARG A 288 6.71 14.93 -3.52
C ARG A 288 5.86 14.51 -2.32
N GLN A 289 5.08 15.42 -1.75
CA GLN A 289 4.19 15.13 -0.61
C GLN A 289 2.98 14.32 -1.06
N ALA A 290 2.42 14.59 -2.24
CA ALA A 290 1.37 13.76 -2.85
C ALA A 290 1.80 12.29 -2.94
N SER A 291 3.04 12.03 -3.40
CA SER A 291 3.59 10.67 -3.46
C SER A 291 3.73 10.03 -2.09
N VAL A 292 4.11 10.78 -1.05
CA VAL A 292 4.23 10.27 0.32
C VAL A 292 2.87 9.90 0.89
N VAL A 293 1.85 10.73 0.66
CA VAL A 293 0.48 10.49 1.13
C VAL A 293 -0.10 9.22 0.47
N ILE A 294 0.07 9.07 -0.85
CA ILE A 294 -0.34 7.86 -1.56
C ILE A 294 0.43 6.63 -1.08
N GLU A 295 1.75 6.74 -0.92
CA GLU A 295 2.58 5.62 -0.48
C GLU A 295 2.21 5.17 0.94
N ALA A 296 1.80 6.07 1.83
CA ALA A 296 1.29 5.70 3.16
C ALA A 296 0.00 4.88 3.08
N VAL A 297 -0.94 5.24 2.20
CA VAL A 297 -2.16 4.46 1.96
C VAL A 297 -1.82 3.08 1.39
N MET A 298 -0.90 3.02 0.43
CA MET A 298 -0.50 1.75 -0.18
C MET A 298 0.29 0.86 0.78
N ALA A 299 1.15 1.44 1.61
CA ALA A 299 1.87 0.73 2.66
C ALA A 299 0.91 0.14 3.70
N ALA A 300 -0.18 0.86 4.05
CA ALA A 300 -1.22 0.32 4.92
C ALA A 300 -1.88 -0.93 4.32
N MET A 301 -2.23 -0.90 3.02
CA MET A 301 -2.77 -2.08 2.32
C MET A 301 -1.80 -3.25 2.33
N ARG A 302 -0.53 -3.01 1.96
CA ARG A 302 0.53 -4.04 1.92
C ARG A 302 0.82 -4.67 3.28
N ARG A 303 0.76 -3.86 4.34
CA ARG A 303 1.10 -4.29 5.70
C ARG A 303 -0.04 -5.01 6.41
N HIS A 304 -1.28 -4.71 6.04
CA HIS A 304 -2.48 -5.32 6.62
C HIS A 304 -3.36 -6.00 5.56
N PRO A 305 -2.80 -6.94 4.76
CA PRO A 305 -3.55 -7.62 3.70
C PRO A 305 -4.68 -8.49 4.26
N GLY A 306 -4.60 -8.87 5.55
CA GLY A 306 -5.60 -9.67 6.25
C GLY A 306 -6.75 -8.88 6.88
N ASN A 307 -6.69 -7.55 6.92
CA ASN A 307 -7.70 -6.73 7.61
C ASN A 307 -8.63 -6.01 6.61
N PRO A 308 -9.91 -6.40 6.50
CA PRO A 308 -10.80 -5.84 5.49
C PRO A 308 -11.12 -4.35 5.71
N GLU A 309 -11.18 -3.87 6.96
CA GLU A 309 -11.42 -2.46 7.26
C GLU A 309 -10.28 -1.55 6.76
N VAL A 310 -9.02 -1.98 6.90
CA VAL A 310 -7.87 -1.24 6.34
C VAL A 310 -7.96 -1.23 4.82
N GLN A 311 -8.24 -2.37 4.20
CA GLN A 311 -8.34 -2.48 2.74
C GLN A 311 -9.46 -1.59 2.18
N GLU A 312 -10.63 -1.59 2.83
CA GLU A 312 -11.78 -0.77 2.45
C GLU A 312 -11.47 0.72 2.60
N ALA A 313 -10.94 1.15 3.76
CA ALA A 313 -10.57 2.54 4.00
C ALA A 313 -9.51 3.03 3.01
N ALA A 314 -8.53 2.18 2.68
CA ALA A 314 -7.52 2.50 1.70
C ALA A 314 -8.08 2.58 0.26
N CYS A 315 -8.98 1.68 -0.14
CA CYS A 315 -9.67 1.75 -1.44
C CYS A 315 -10.48 3.05 -1.57
N ALA A 316 -11.18 3.45 -0.51
CA ALA A 316 -11.89 4.73 -0.49
C ALA A 316 -10.92 5.91 -0.67
N ALA A 317 -9.78 5.92 0.03
CA ALA A 317 -8.76 6.95 -0.12
C ALA A 317 -8.16 7.00 -1.53
N VAL A 318 -7.89 5.84 -2.15
CA VAL A 318 -7.40 5.75 -3.54
C VAL A 318 -8.45 6.26 -4.53
N THR A 319 -9.73 5.98 -4.30
CA THR A 319 -10.83 6.49 -5.13
C THR A 319 -10.81 8.01 -5.18
N GLU A 320 -10.78 8.65 -4.01
CA GLU A 320 -10.75 10.10 -3.88
C GLU A 320 -9.47 10.70 -4.46
N ALA A 321 -8.32 10.07 -4.22
CA ALA A 321 -7.05 10.53 -4.76
C ALA A 321 -7.03 10.49 -6.29
N ALA A 322 -7.48 9.38 -6.88
CA ALA A 322 -7.53 9.21 -8.33
C ALA A 322 -8.50 10.20 -9.00
N ALA A 323 -9.59 10.56 -8.32
CA ALA A 323 -10.53 11.58 -8.79
C ALA A 323 -9.99 13.01 -8.65
N SER A 324 -9.05 13.25 -7.74
CA SER A 324 -8.53 14.58 -7.43
C SER A 324 -7.60 15.13 -8.51
N SER A 325 -6.68 14.32 -9.04
CA SER A 325 -5.82 14.75 -10.15
C SER A 325 -5.16 13.57 -10.89
N PRO A 326 -4.76 13.75 -12.17
CA PRO A 326 -4.01 12.75 -12.93
C PRO A 326 -2.69 12.35 -12.27
N GLU A 327 -2.04 13.25 -11.54
CA GLU A 327 -0.78 12.98 -10.85
C GLU A 327 -0.98 12.02 -9.67
N PHE A 328 -2.05 12.20 -8.88
CA PHE A 328 -2.41 11.25 -7.82
C PHE A 328 -2.83 9.89 -8.40
N GLN A 329 -3.57 9.90 -9.50
CA GLN A 329 -3.96 8.70 -10.23
C GLN A 329 -2.73 7.90 -10.73
N GLY A 330 -1.76 8.58 -11.34
CA GLY A 330 -0.50 7.98 -11.79
C GLY A 330 0.39 7.54 -10.64
N ALA A 331 0.45 8.30 -9.54
CA ALA A 331 1.19 7.93 -8.34
C ALA A 331 0.62 6.67 -7.69
N ALA A 332 -0.70 6.55 -7.56
CA ALA A 332 -1.34 5.36 -7.02
C ALA A 332 -1.02 4.11 -7.87
N ALA A 333 -1.13 4.22 -9.20
CA ALA A 333 -0.76 3.15 -10.11
C ALA A 333 0.72 2.75 -9.99
N THR A 334 1.63 3.73 -9.91
CA THR A 334 3.08 3.49 -9.76
C THR A 334 3.43 2.81 -8.43
N ASN A 335 2.64 3.04 -7.37
CA ASN A 335 2.79 2.39 -6.07
C ASN A 335 2.04 1.05 -5.97
N GLY A 336 1.62 0.45 -7.10
CA GLY A 336 1.04 -0.89 -7.15
C GLY A 336 -0.43 -0.98 -6.75
N ALA A 337 -1.18 0.14 -6.75
CA ALA A 337 -2.58 0.14 -6.33
C ALA A 337 -3.45 -0.87 -7.08
N VAL A 338 -3.25 -1.01 -8.39
CA VAL A 338 -4.02 -1.94 -9.22
C VAL A 338 -3.86 -3.39 -8.74
N ASP A 339 -2.62 -3.85 -8.57
CA ASP A 339 -2.35 -5.23 -8.16
C ASP A 339 -2.83 -5.51 -6.74
N GLU A 340 -2.60 -4.57 -5.81
CA GLU A 340 -3.04 -4.71 -4.41
C GLU A 340 -4.56 -4.74 -4.28
N ILE A 341 -5.29 -3.84 -4.97
CA ILE A 341 -6.75 -3.82 -4.94
C ILE A 341 -7.32 -5.12 -5.50
N VAL A 342 -6.80 -5.59 -6.64
CA VAL A 342 -7.29 -6.84 -7.26
C VAL A 342 -6.94 -8.06 -6.40
N ALA A 343 -5.76 -8.09 -5.76
CA ALA A 343 -5.40 -9.14 -4.81
C ALA A 343 -6.33 -9.13 -3.59
N ALA A 344 -6.66 -7.96 -3.06
CA ALA A 344 -7.58 -7.81 -1.94
C ALA A 344 -9.02 -8.23 -2.33
N MET A 345 -9.50 -7.90 -3.53
CA MET A 345 -10.79 -8.38 -4.08
C MET A 345 -10.88 -9.91 -4.05
N ARG A 346 -9.80 -10.61 -4.42
CA ARG A 346 -9.74 -12.08 -4.39
C ARG A 346 -9.69 -12.64 -2.97
N ARG A 347 -9.08 -11.90 -2.03
CA ARG A 347 -8.95 -12.30 -0.64
C ARG A 347 -10.24 -12.13 0.16
N PHE A 348 -11.03 -11.11 -0.15
CA PHE A 348 -12.28 -10.79 0.53
C PHE A 348 -13.51 -10.89 -0.39
N PRO A 349 -13.74 -12.04 -1.05
CA PRO A 349 -14.83 -12.14 -2.02
C PRO A 349 -16.21 -12.13 -1.35
N GLY A 350 -16.28 -12.33 -0.03
CA GLY A 350 -17.52 -12.39 0.75
C GLY A 350 -17.97 -11.05 1.34
N LEU A 351 -17.26 -9.94 1.11
CA LEU A 351 -17.53 -8.65 1.76
C LEU A 351 -18.02 -7.63 0.72
N PRO A 352 -19.34 -7.42 0.58
CA PRO A 352 -19.88 -6.61 -0.50
C PRO A 352 -19.47 -5.12 -0.42
N GLU A 353 -19.41 -4.53 0.78
CA GLU A 353 -19.00 -3.13 0.95
C GLU A 353 -17.55 -2.92 0.50
N PHE A 354 -16.65 -3.82 0.90
CA PHE A 354 -15.27 -3.82 0.42
C PHE A 354 -15.19 -4.00 -1.11
N GLN A 355 -15.97 -4.91 -1.70
CA GLN A 355 -15.98 -5.09 -3.16
C GLN A 355 -16.49 -3.83 -3.88
N ALA A 356 -17.47 -3.11 -3.31
CA ALA A 356 -17.93 -1.84 -3.84
C ALA A 356 -16.83 -0.76 -3.80
N ALA A 357 -16.15 -0.62 -2.66
CA ALA A 357 -15.03 0.30 -2.50
C ALA A 357 -13.87 -0.02 -3.47
N ALA A 358 -13.52 -1.29 -3.62
CA ALA A 358 -12.51 -1.75 -4.56
C ALA A 358 -12.89 -1.45 -6.03
N CYS A 359 -14.15 -1.68 -6.41
CA CYS A 359 -14.64 -1.29 -7.74
C CYS A 359 -14.56 0.23 -7.95
N GLY A 360 -14.90 1.03 -6.95
CA GLY A 360 -14.76 2.48 -6.99
C GLY A 360 -13.31 2.92 -7.23
N ALA A 361 -12.36 2.31 -6.51
CA ALA A 361 -10.94 2.60 -6.66
C ALA A 361 -10.43 2.25 -8.06
N LEU A 362 -10.78 1.07 -8.59
CA LEU A 362 -10.43 0.68 -9.96
C LEU A 362 -11.09 1.58 -11.01
N ALA A 363 -12.33 2.03 -10.78
CA ALA A 363 -13.02 2.97 -11.66
C ALA A 363 -12.28 4.31 -11.72
N GLY A 364 -11.88 4.85 -10.56
CA GLY A 364 -11.10 6.08 -10.46
C GLY A 364 -9.73 5.95 -11.14
N LEU A 365 -9.01 4.85 -10.89
CA LEU A 365 -7.71 4.58 -11.51
C LEU A 365 -7.79 4.44 -13.04
N ALA A 366 -8.89 3.91 -13.58
CA ALA A 366 -9.08 3.72 -15.02
C ALA A 366 -9.61 4.97 -15.76
N ALA A 367 -10.22 5.91 -15.04
CA ALA A 367 -10.90 7.06 -15.64
C ALA A 367 -9.94 7.90 -16.52
N ASN A 368 -10.21 7.95 -17.81
CA ASN A 368 -9.43 8.69 -18.81
C ASN A 368 -7.91 8.38 -18.79
N HIS A 369 -7.49 7.19 -18.34
CA HIS A 369 -6.08 6.85 -18.18
C HIS A 369 -5.72 5.52 -18.87
N PRO A 370 -5.37 5.54 -20.17
CA PRO A 370 -5.16 4.33 -20.98
C PRO A 370 -4.17 3.32 -20.40
N MET A 371 -3.07 3.80 -19.80
CA MET A 371 -2.08 2.91 -19.20
C MET A 371 -2.64 2.15 -17.99
N ASN A 372 -3.51 2.79 -17.21
CA ASN A 372 -4.12 2.18 -16.03
C ASN A 372 -5.27 1.25 -16.45
N GLN A 373 -6.02 1.61 -17.50
CA GLN A 373 -6.98 0.70 -18.11
C GLN A 373 -6.33 -0.62 -18.54
N SER A 374 -5.14 -0.53 -19.18
CA SER A 374 -4.34 -1.70 -19.54
C SER A 374 -3.80 -2.45 -18.32
N ALA A 375 -3.30 -1.74 -17.30
CA ALA A 375 -2.80 -2.36 -16.07
C ALA A 375 -3.90 -3.16 -15.33
N VAL A 376 -5.10 -2.59 -15.17
CA VAL A 376 -6.22 -3.27 -14.52
C VAL A 376 -6.63 -4.53 -15.27
N ALA A 377 -6.64 -4.49 -16.61
CA ALA A 377 -6.89 -5.68 -17.42
C ALA A 377 -5.79 -6.74 -17.26
N ALA A 378 -4.51 -6.33 -17.29
CA ALA A 378 -3.37 -7.23 -17.14
C ALA A 378 -3.35 -7.92 -15.77
N SER A 379 -3.76 -7.23 -14.70
CA SER A 379 -3.87 -7.78 -13.34
C SER A 379 -5.11 -8.66 -13.15
N ARG A 380 -5.91 -8.89 -14.21
CA ARG A 380 -7.19 -9.60 -14.19
C ARG A 380 -8.23 -8.95 -13.26
N GLY A 381 -8.27 -7.63 -13.28
CA GLY A 381 -9.23 -6.82 -12.52
C GLY A 381 -10.63 -6.83 -13.12
N ILE A 382 -10.77 -6.97 -14.45
CA ILE A 382 -12.08 -7.09 -15.11
C ILE A 382 -12.81 -8.36 -14.62
N GLU A 383 -12.08 -9.47 -14.49
CA GLU A 383 -12.63 -10.72 -13.96
C GLU A 383 -13.01 -10.60 -12.48
N ALA A 384 -12.21 -9.88 -11.69
CA ALA A 384 -12.52 -9.64 -10.28
C ALA A 384 -13.80 -8.80 -10.11
N ILE A 385 -13.97 -7.75 -10.93
CA ILE A 385 -15.19 -6.92 -10.95
C ILE A 385 -16.40 -7.77 -11.36
N ALA A 386 -16.30 -8.55 -12.43
CA ALA A 386 -17.38 -9.42 -12.90
C ALA A 386 -17.79 -10.45 -11.83
N ALA A 387 -16.82 -11.08 -11.17
CA ALA A 387 -17.08 -12.02 -10.07
C ALA A 387 -17.80 -11.35 -8.88
N GLY A 388 -17.44 -10.10 -8.56
CA GLY A 388 -18.15 -9.30 -7.55
C GLY A 388 -19.61 -9.04 -7.93
N MET A 389 -19.85 -8.64 -9.19
CA MET A 389 -21.21 -8.43 -9.71
C MET A 389 -22.06 -9.69 -9.67
N GLU A 390 -21.50 -10.84 -10.04
CA GLU A 390 -22.19 -12.14 -10.02
C GLU A 390 -22.54 -12.60 -8.61
N ARG A 391 -21.65 -12.34 -7.66
CA ARG A 391 -21.84 -12.77 -6.28
C ARG A 391 -22.86 -11.93 -5.52
N PHE A 392 -22.96 -10.65 -5.84
CA PHE A 392 -23.82 -9.69 -5.14
C PHE A 392 -24.78 -8.96 -6.09
N PRO A 393 -25.68 -9.68 -6.79
CA PRO A 393 -26.57 -9.09 -7.79
C PRO A 393 -27.55 -8.07 -7.21
N GLU A 394 -27.94 -8.23 -5.93
CA GLU A 394 -28.90 -7.36 -5.25
C GLU A 394 -28.27 -6.16 -4.54
N HIS A 395 -26.93 -6.06 -4.52
CA HIS A 395 -26.24 -4.98 -3.81
C HIS A 395 -26.06 -3.75 -4.71
N GLY A 396 -27.02 -2.81 -4.68
CA GLY A 396 -27.07 -1.66 -5.58
C GLY A 396 -25.78 -0.81 -5.62
N GLY A 397 -25.17 -0.53 -4.47
CA GLY A 397 -23.92 0.25 -4.40
C GLY A 397 -22.76 -0.40 -5.17
N LEU A 398 -22.46 -1.67 -4.87
CA LEU A 398 -21.52 -2.50 -5.62
C LEU A 398 -21.83 -2.53 -7.11
N GLN A 399 -23.09 -2.77 -7.50
CA GLN A 399 -23.46 -2.83 -8.92
C GLN A 399 -23.21 -1.49 -9.64
N ALA A 400 -23.51 -0.36 -9.00
CA ALA A 400 -23.19 0.95 -9.56
C ALA A 400 -21.68 1.16 -9.74
N MET A 401 -20.88 0.86 -8.70
CA MET A 401 -19.43 1.01 -8.74
C MET A 401 -18.78 0.07 -9.78
N ALA A 402 -19.24 -1.18 -9.84
CA ALA A 402 -18.76 -2.16 -10.81
C ALA A 402 -19.09 -1.77 -12.26
N CYS A 403 -20.31 -1.30 -12.53
CA CYS A 403 -20.67 -0.75 -13.83
C CYS A 403 -19.79 0.47 -14.18
N GLY A 404 -19.58 1.39 -13.24
CA GLY A 404 -18.68 2.52 -13.43
C GLY A 404 -17.25 2.08 -13.79
N ALA A 405 -16.73 1.07 -13.08
CA ALA A 405 -15.41 0.50 -13.34
C ALA A 405 -15.32 -0.14 -14.74
N LEU A 406 -16.27 -1.01 -15.11
CA LEU A 406 -16.31 -1.63 -16.43
C LEU A 406 -16.44 -0.59 -17.54
N GLY A 407 -17.26 0.44 -17.34
CA GLY A 407 -17.43 1.55 -18.28
C GLY A 407 -16.14 2.33 -18.50
N ASN A 408 -15.45 2.71 -17.42
CA ASN A 408 -14.17 3.42 -17.50
C ASN A 408 -13.05 2.55 -18.11
N LEU A 409 -13.04 1.25 -17.81
CA LEU A 409 -12.08 0.30 -18.39
C LEU A 409 -12.31 0.08 -19.89
N ALA A 410 -13.56 0.11 -20.34
CA ALA A 410 -13.94 -0.06 -21.74
C ALA A 410 -13.84 1.24 -22.56
N ALA A 411 -13.88 2.41 -21.90
CA ALA A 411 -13.93 3.71 -22.55
C ALA A 411 -12.75 3.91 -23.51
N ASN A 412 -13.05 3.95 -24.82
CA ASN A 412 -12.10 4.09 -25.91
C ASN A 412 -10.96 3.04 -25.93
N HIS A 413 -11.19 1.85 -25.34
CA HIS A 413 -10.17 0.80 -25.21
C HIS A 413 -10.67 -0.54 -25.76
N LEU A 414 -10.50 -0.77 -27.07
CA LEU A 414 -11.07 -1.91 -27.81
C LEU A 414 -10.75 -3.27 -27.17
N ASN A 415 -9.49 -3.50 -26.76
CA ASN A 415 -9.11 -4.76 -26.11
C ASN A 415 -9.85 -4.98 -24.80
N ASN A 416 -10.12 -3.91 -24.05
CA ASN A 416 -10.84 -4.03 -22.78
C ASN A 416 -12.33 -4.21 -23.03
N GLN A 417 -12.89 -3.56 -24.06
CA GLN A 417 -14.27 -3.84 -24.48
C GLN A 417 -14.48 -5.32 -24.79
N ALA A 418 -13.55 -5.94 -25.54
CA ALA A 418 -13.58 -7.37 -25.80
C ALA A 418 -13.43 -8.20 -24.53
N THR A 419 -12.47 -7.87 -23.65
CA THR A 419 -12.26 -8.58 -22.37
C THR A 419 -13.47 -8.47 -21.45
N VAL A 420 -14.14 -7.32 -21.36
CA VAL A 420 -15.38 -7.14 -20.59
C VAL A 420 -16.48 -8.06 -21.14
N ALA A 421 -16.66 -8.12 -22.45
CA ALA A 421 -17.65 -9.00 -23.07
C ALA A 421 -17.32 -10.49 -22.86
N ALA A 422 -16.06 -10.89 -23.00
CA ALA A 422 -15.59 -12.26 -22.78
C ALA A 422 -15.83 -12.75 -21.34
N ASN A 423 -15.84 -11.84 -20.37
CA ASN A 423 -16.15 -12.13 -18.96
C ASN A 423 -17.63 -11.93 -18.62
N GLY A 424 -18.52 -11.95 -19.62
CA GLY A 424 -19.97 -11.86 -19.42
C GLY A 424 -20.47 -10.46 -19.01
N GLY A 425 -19.62 -9.43 -19.06
CA GLY A 425 -19.94 -8.09 -18.57
C GLY A 425 -21.18 -7.46 -19.20
N ILE A 426 -21.46 -7.71 -20.48
CA ILE A 426 -22.69 -7.24 -21.14
C ILE A 426 -23.92 -7.84 -20.45
N ARG A 427 -23.95 -9.16 -20.21
CA ARG A 427 -25.05 -9.83 -19.51
C ARG A 427 -25.22 -9.28 -18.10
N LEU A 428 -24.11 -9.12 -17.37
CA LEU A 428 -24.12 -8.59 -16.00
C LEU A 428 -24.70 -7.19 -15.93
N VAL A 429 -24.27 -6.28 -16.82
CA VAL A 429 -24.80 -4.91 -16.90
C VAL A 429 -26.30 -4.92 -17.22
N LEU A 430 -26.77 -5.78 -18.12
CA LEU A 430 -28.21 -5.90 -18.42
C LEU A 430 -28.98 -6.50 -17.23
N ASP A 431 -28.42 -7.46 -16.50
CA ASP A 431 -29.01 -7.99 -15.27
C ASP A 431 -29.12 -6.92 -14.18
N THR A 432 -28.12 -6.05 -14.06
CA THR A 432 -28.14 -4.87 -13.19
C THR A 432 -29.31 -3.94 -13.54
N LEU A 433 -29.51 -3.62 -14.82
CA LEU A 433 -30.64 -2.79 -15.28
C LEU A 433 -32.01 -3.40 -14.93
N ARG A 434 -32.13 -4.74 -14.96
CA ARG A 434 -33.38 -5.44 -14.60
C ARG A 434 -33.64 -5.41 -13.10
N ARG A 435 -32.64 -5.76 -12.29
CA ARG A 435 -32.76 -5.92 -10.83
C ARG A 435 -32.90 -4.58 -10.11
N HIS A 436 -32.16 -3.56 -10.55
CA HIS A 436 -32.12 -2.23 -9.92
C HIS A 436 -33.01 -1.21 -10.64
N SER A 437 -34.14 -1.66 -11.19
CA SER A 437 -35.03 -0.81 -11.99
C SER A 437 -35.64 0.38 -11.23
N GLY A 438 -35.54 0.42 -9.90
CA GLY A 438 -36.01 1.52 -9.05
C GLY A 438 -34.92 2.52 -8.62
N THR A 439 -33.66 2.34 -9.03
CA THR A 439 -32.54 3.14 -8.52
C THR A 439 -31.80 3.86 -9.67
N PRO A 440 -32.16 5.12 -9.98
CA PRO A 440 -31.66 5.81 -11.18
C PRO A 440 -30.13 5.96 -11.26
N SER A 441 -29.44 6.10 -10.12
CA SER A 441 -27.98 6.17 -10.08
C SER A 441 -27.32 4.88 -10.59
N VAL A 442 -27.83 3.71 -10.17
CA VAL A 442 -27.37 2.40 -10.64
C VAL A 442 -27.65 2.23 -12.13
N LEU A 443 -28.85 2.63 -12.59
CA LEU A 443 -29.26 2.56 -13.99
C LEU A 443 -28.37 3.44 -14.89
N THR A 444 -28.02 4.63 -14.43
CA THR A 444 -27.13 5.56 -15.16
C THR A 444 -25.73 4.94 -15.32
N ALA A 445 -25.16 4.39 -14.24
CA ALA A 445 -23.86 3.72 -14.31
C ALA A 445 -23.89 2.52 -15.27
N ALA A 446 -24.93 1.69 -15.20
CA ALA A 446 -25.09 0.53 -16.06
C ALA A 446 -25.26 0.89 -17.54
N LEU A 447 -26.07 1.91 -17.87
CA LEU A 447 -26.20 2.39 -19.25
C LEU A 447 -24.91 3.02 -19.77
N GLY A 448 -24.17 3.74 -18.92
CA GLY A 448 -22.84 4.26 -19.28
C GLY A 448 -21.84 3.14 -19.57
N ALA A 449 -21.82 2.09 -18.75
CA ALA A 449 -21.01 0.91 -18.97
C ALA A 449 -21.35 0.23 -20.31
N LEU A 450 -22.63 -0.01 -20.54
CA LEU A 450 -23.13 -0.60 -21.79
C LEU A 450 -22.69 0.24 -22.99
N TRP A 451 -22.90 1.56 -22.93
CA TRP A 451 -22.49 2.48 -23.99
C TRP A 451 -21.00 2.36 -24.30
N CYS A 452 -20.13 2.41 -23.28
CA CYS A 452 -18.69 2.30 -23.47
C CYS A 452 -18.26 0.93 -24.01
N VAL A 453 -18.93 -0.17 -23.63
CA VAL A 453 -18.59 -1.53 -24.08
C VAL A 453 -18.96 -1.78 -25.55
N VAL A 454 -20.06 -1.20 -26.04
CA VAL A 454 -20.52 -1.41 -27.42
C VAL A 454 -20.03 -0.33 -28.40
N LYS A 455 -19.63 0.84 -27.90
CA LYS A 455 -19.17 1.97 -28.73
C LYS A 455 -17.97 1.55 -29.58
N ARG A 456 -18.18 1.59 -30.91
CA ARG A 456 -17.19 1.23 -31.94
C ARG A 456 -16.73 -0.24 -31.89
N HIS A 457 -17.50 -1.14 -31.26
CA HIS A 457 -17.21 -2.58 -31.17
C HIS A 457 -18.37 -3.41 -31.73
N LYS A 458 -18.28 -3.79 -33.01
CA LYS A 458 -19.40 -4.43 -33.75
C LYS A 458 -19.87 -5.75 -33.13
N GLU A 459 -18.95 -6.59 -32.65
CA GLU A 459 -19.28 -7.88 -32.03
C GLU A 459 -20.01 -7.69 -30.70
N ASN A 460 -19.59 -6.70 -29.91
CA ASN A 460 -20.22 -6.42 -28.62
C ASN A 460 -21.61 -5.82 -28.82
N LEU A 461 -21.73 -4.94 -29.83
CA LEU A 461 -23.02 -4.41 -30.24
C LEU A 461 -23.98 -5.55 -30.65
N ALA A 462 -23.53 -6.50 -31.47
CA ALA A 462 -24.34 -7.65 -31.87
C ALA A 462 -24.79 -8.48 -30.66
N VAL A 463 -23.87 -8.78 -29.73
CA VAL A 463 -24.20 -9.51 -28.48
C VAL A 463 -25.20 -8.74 -27.62
N ALA A 464 -25.00 -7.44 -27.43
CA ALA A 464 -25.92 -6.60 -26.65
C ALA A 464 -27.32 -6.57 -27.27
N THR A 465 -27.43 -6.42 -28.59
CA THR A 465 -28.72 -6.46 -29.31
C THR A 465 -29.40 -7.83 -29.15
N GLN A 466 -28.67 -8.93 -29.29
CA GLN A 466 -29.22 -10.28 -29.08
C GLN A 466 -29.75 -10.50 -27.66
N LEU A 467 -29.14 -9.84 -26.66
CA LEU A 467 -29.56 -9.91 -25.25
C LEU A 467 -30.69 -8.93 -24.90
N GLY A 468 -31.25 -8.21 -25.87
CA GLY A 468 -32.37 -7.28 -25.67
C GLY A 468 -31.99 -5.96 -25.00
N ALA A 469 -30.76 -5.48 -25.23
CA ALA A 469 -30.26 -4.24 -24.64
C ALA A 469 -31.08 -3.01 -25.03
N THR A 470 -31.56 -2.95 -26.28
CA THR A 470 -32.32 -1.81 -26.82
C THR A 470 -33.66 -1.66 -26.12
N GLU A 471 -34.44 -2.74 -26.05
CA GLU A 471 -35.77 -2.78 -25.42
C GLU A 471 -35.66 -2.44 -23.93
N LEU A 472 -34.61 -2.95 -23.27
CA LEU A 472 -34.36 -2.69 -21.86
C LEU A 472 -34.00 -1.21 -21.61
N ALA A 473 -33.12 -0.62 -22.43
CA ALA A 473 -32.77 0.79 -22.32
C ALA A 473 -33.99 1.71 -22.55
N VAL A 474 -34.85 1.39 -23.51
CA VAL A 474 -36.12 2.12 -23.73
C VAL A 474 -37.05 1.99 -22.52
N THR A 475 -37.20 0.77 -21.98
CA THR A 475 -38.04 0.52 -20.79
C THR A 475 -37.54 1.31 -19.57
N VAL A 476 -36.22 1.40 -19.39
CA VAL A 476 -35.62 2.19 -18.30
C VAL A 476 -35.97 3.67 -18.43
N VAL A 477 -35.86 4.26 -19.63
CA VAL A 477 -36.23 5.67 -19.85
C VAL A 477 -37.72 5.91 -19.64
N GLN A 478 -38.58 5.00 -20.09
CA GLN A 478 -40.03 5.11 -19.93
C GLN A 478 -40.47 5.06 -18.46
N LYS A 479 -39.79 4.25 -17.62
CA LYS A 479 -40.07 4.16 -16.18
C LYS A 479 -39.61 5.40 -15.40
N HIS A 480 -38.65 6.16 -15.91
CA HIS A 480 -38.03 7.30 -15.22
C HIS A 480 -38.04 8.58 -16.08
N PRO A 481 -39.22 9.08 -16.49
CA PRO A 481 -39.31 10.20 -17.43
C PRO A 481 -38.78 11.53 -16.87
N GLY A 482 -38.72 11.67 -15.54
CA GLY A 482 -38.24 12.86 -14.85
C GLY A 482 -36.72 12.92 -14.63
N ASP A 483 -35.98 11.84 -14.86
CA ASP A 483 -34.53 11.82 -14.62
C ASP A 483 -33.76 12.23 -15.89
N ASN A 484 -33.30 13.47 -15.90
CA ASN A 484 -32.56 14.04 -17.03
C ASN A 484 -31.19 13.39 -17.25
N ALA A 485 -30.48 13.01 -16.18
CA ALA A 485 -29.15 12.43 -16.28
C ALA A 485 -29.23 11.01 -16.88
N LEU A 486 -30.16 10.21 -16.36
CA LEU A 486 -30.46 8.88 -16.87
C LEU A 486 -30.89 8.93 -18.33
N ARG A 487 -31.78 9.86 -18.70
CA ARG A 487 -32.25 10.05 -20.08
C ARG A 487 -31.12 10.43 -21.03
N CYS A 488 -30.21 11.31 -20.60
CA CYS A 488 -29.05 11.71 -21.41
C CYS A 488 -28.13 10.52 -21.65
N MET A 489 -27.83 9.74 -20.60
CA MET A 489 -27.00 8.53 -20.70
C MET A 489 -27.64 7.47 -21.60
N ALA A 490 -28.94 7.22 -21.42
CA ALA A 490 -29.71 6.28 -22.24
C ALA A 490 -29.73 6.69 -23.71
N SER A 491 -29.88 7.98 -24.01
CA SER A 491 -29.82 8.49 -25.38
C SER A 491 -28.46 8.19 -26.03
N GLY A 492 -27.36 8.43 -25.30
CA GLY A 492 -26.01 8.08 -25.77
C GLY A 492 -25.86 6.58 -26.08
N ALA A 493 -26.35 5.71 -25.20
CA ALA A 493 -26.35 4.27 -25.41
C ALA A 493 -27.22 3.85 -26.62
N LEU A 494 -28.46 4.36 -26.69
CA LEU A 494 -29.44 4.02 -27.74
C LEU A 494 -28.99 4.46 -29.14
N GLN A 495 -28.30 5.59 -29.27
CA GLN A 495 -27.73 6.02 -30.55
C GLN A 495 -26.70 5.02 -31.11
N VAL A 496 -26.01 4.29 -30.23
CA VAL A 496 -25.06 3.24 -30.64
C VAL A 496 -25.76 1.90 -30.83
N LEU A 497 -26.73 1.57 -29.97
CA LEU A 497 -27.50 0.31 -30.03
C LEU A 497 -28.41 0.23 -31.26
N VAL A 498 -28.92 1.36 -31.74
CA VAL A 498 -29.79 1.46 -32.92
C VAL A 498 -29.08 2.29 -34.01
N PRO A 499 -28.28 1.65 -34.87
CA PRO A 499 -27.64 2.35 -35.98
C PRO A 499 -28.67 3.10 -36.84
N GLY A 500 -28.49 4.41 -37.02
CA GLY A 500 -29.39 5.26 -37.79
C GLY A 500 -30.46 6.01 -36.99
N LEU A 501 -30.61 5.75 -35.68
CA LEU A 501 -31.58 6.45 -34.81
C LEU A 501 -31.36 7.98 -34.81
N SER A 502 -30.10 8.44 -34.77
CA SER A 502 -29.77 9.87 -34.83
C SER A 502 -30.21 10.52 -36.15
N GLY A 503 -30.11 9.78 -37.26
CA GLY A 503 -30.58 10.25 -38.57
C GLY A 503 -32.12 10.32 -38.65
N ALA A 504 -32.81 9.34 -38.06
CA ALA A 504 -34.27 9.32 -37.99
C ALA A 504 -34.83 10.46 -37.13
N LEU A 505 -34.21 10.77 -35.99
CA LEU A 505 -34.63 11.87 -35.10
C LEU A 505 -34.40 13.25 -35.73
N LEU A 506 -33.31 13.44 -36.48
CA LEU A 506 -33.03 14.67 -37.22
C LEU A 506 -33.90 14.82 -38.48
N GLY A 507 -34.32 13.71 -39.09
CA GLY A 507 -35.25 13.69 -40.23
C GLY A 507 -36.68 14.13 -39.88
N THR A 508 -37.10 13.99 -38.62
CA THR A 508 -38.43 14.40 -38.15
C THR A 508 -38.57 15.90 -37.84
N SER A 509 -37.49 16.68 -37.87
CA SER A 509 -37.52 18.14 -37.66
C SER A 509 -37.57 18.97 -38.95
N ALA A 510 -37.70 18.35 -40.13
CA ALA A 510 -37.96 19.08 -41.37
C ALA A 510 -39.46 19.37 -41.49
N PRO A 511 -39.91 20.64 -41.64
CA PRO A 511 -41.32 20.92 -41.87
C PRO A 511 -41.72 20.38 -43.25
N SER A 512 -42.60 19.39 -43.22
CA SER A 512 -43.46 19.03 -44.35
C SER A 512 -44.31 20.25 -44.71
N SER A 513 -43.94 20.99 -45.77
CA SER A 513 -44.82 21.30 -46.90
C SER A 513 -44.27 22.44 -47.75
N ALA A 514 -43.86 22.12 -48.97
CA ALA A 514 -44.21 22.91 -50.14
C ALA A 514 -44.37 21.93 -51.31
N ARG A 515 -45.63 21.54 -51.57
CA ARG A 515 -45.98 20.91 -52.85
C ARG A 515 -45.66 21.91 -53.98
N PRO A 516 -45.09 21.49 -55.11
CA PRO A 516 -45.02 22.34 -56.29
C PRO A 516 -46.45 22.58 -56.80
N MET A 517 -46.88 23.84 -56.87
CA MET A 517 -47.99 24.25 -57.73
C MET A 517 -47.41 24.60 -59.11
N GLU A 518 -47.64 23.75 -60.10
CA GLU A 518 -48.04 24.21 -61.45
C GLU A 518 -49.58 24.17 -61.49
N PRO A 519 -50.31 24.87 -62.39
CA PRO A 519 -49.92 25.57 -63.63
C PRO A 519 -50.42 27.06 -63.62
N ALA A 520 -50.34 27.94 -64.63
CA ALA A 520 -50.65 27.83 -66.05
C ALA A 520 -50.17 29.06 -66.83
N SER A 521 -49.85 28.89 -68.12
CA SER A 521 -49.93 29.95 -69.14
C SER A 521 -51.41 30.27 -69.46
N PRO A 522 -51.75 31.55 -69.72
CA PRO A 522 -51.94 31.97 -71.11
C PRO A 522 -51.53 33.44 -71.41
N ASP A 523 -51.23 33.65 -72.71
CA ASP A 523 -51.06 34.89 -73.50
C ASP A 523 -50.09 36.00 -73.04
#